data_AF-A0A1I2KN61-F1
#
_entry.id   AF-A0A1I2KN61-F1
#
_cell.length_a   1.000
_cell.length_b   1.000
_cell.length_c   1.000
_cell.angle_alpha   90.00
_cell.angle_beta   90.00
_cell.angle_gamma   90.00
#
_symmetry.space_group_name_H-M   'P 1'
#
loop_
_entity.id
_entity.type
_entity.pdbx_description
1 polymer ?
#
loop_
_entity_poly.entity_id
_entity_poly.type
_entity_poly.pdbx_seq_one_letter_code
_entity_poly.pdbx_strand_id
1 'polypeptide(L)'
;MTKSPQIGRFRRVLGEAGVEELLAKTIEAAVQMQAVRKSELQRVIVDTTVQEKAVAYPTDSRLLEVARAKVVQLAQRAGLRLKQTFEREGRSLRRRAGGYAHAKQFKRLRRVLKRQRTVLGRVLRDVQRRLLEVPQDVRDRLQPWLERAERIRLQRPKDKHKLYALHAPEVECIGKGKARQPYEFGVKVSVAVSAKQGLMVGARSLPGNPYDGHTLAEQLEQTTVLLQDLGVKPHTAIVDLGYRGADADIGGVTLIHRGKSRSLTRSQRRWLKRRQAVEPAIGHAKHDHGMKRCWLKGAEGDALHAVLCAAGFNIRWLLRAIARRGIAPAFLRSLWLLSALAAFASRLATLARPALLVGTAR
;
A
#
# COMPACT_ATOMS: atom_id res chain seq x y z
N MET A 1 0.92 -26.37 -15.66
CA MET A 1 1.58 -25.19 -15.06
C MET A 1 1.19 -23.95 -15.84
N THR A 2 0.41 -23.05 -15.26
CA THR A 2 0.07 -21.77 -15.92
C THR A 2 1.34 -20.92 -16.06
N LYS A 3 1.69 -20.50 -17.29
CA LYS A 3 2.78 -19.57 -17.55
C LYS A 3 2.53 -18.30 -16.72
N SER A 4 3.24 -18.14 -15.62
CA SER A 4 3.20 -16.89 -14.85
C SER A 4 3.74 -15.78 -15.75
N PRO A 5 3.11 -14.60 -15.82
CA PRO A 5 3.61 -13.49 -16.63
C PRO A 5 5.07 -13.18 -16.25
N GLN A 6 5.88 -12.65 -17.17
CA GLN A 6 7.31 -12.37 -16.94
C GLN A 6 7.55 -11.63 -15.61
N ILE A 7 6.69 -10.67 -15.26
CA ILE A 7 6.78 -9.91 -14.01
C ILE A 7 6.47 -10.75 -12.75
N GLY A 8 5.62 -11.77 -12.87
CA GLY A 8 5.29 -12.69 -11.78
C GLY A 8 6.40 -13.71 -11.51
N ARG A 9 7.22 -14.01 -12.52
CA ARG A 9 8.47 -14.76 -12.36
C ARG A 9 9.55 -13.88 -11.74
N PHE A 10 9.74 -12.67 -12.26
CA PHE A 10 10.71 -11.69 -11.75
C PHE A 10 10.59 -11.49 -10.24
N ARG A 11 9.38 -11.22 -9.73
CA ARG A 11 9.15 -11.04 -8.28
C ARG A 11 9.47 -12.28 -7.46
N ARG A 12 9.18 -13.46 -7.99
CA ARG A 12 9.46 -14.73 -7.31
C ARG A 12 10.96 -15.04 -7.24
N VAL A 13 11.71 -14.63 -8.26
CA VAL A 13 13.17 -14.78 -8.31
C VAL A 13 13.83 -13.82 -7.32
N LEU A 14 13.38 -12.57 -7.25
CA LEU A 14 13.92 -11.60 -6.30
C LEU A 14 13.62 -11.98 -4.85
N GLY A 15 12.41 -12.49 -4.58
CA GLY A 15 11.95 -12.70 -3.20
C GLY A 15 11.91 -11.39 -2.41
N GLU A 16 11.86 -11.50 -1.09
CA GLU A 16 11.82 -10.34 -0.19
C GLU A 16 13.13 -9.56 -0.23
N ALA A 17 14.27 -10.25 -0.03
CA ALA A 17 15.60 -9.64 -0.01
C ALA A 17 15.92 -8.87 -1.30
N GLY A 18 15.66 -9.46 -2.49
CA GLY A 18 15.95 -8.80 -3.75
C GLY A 18 15.04 -7.60 -4.04
N VAL A 19 13.81 -7.60 -3.53
CA VAL A 19 12.90 -6.44 -3.64
C VAL A 19 13.31 -5.32 -2.68
N GLU A 20 13.78 -5.66 -1.48
CA GLU A 20 14.39 -4.69 -0.55
C GLU A 20 15.68 -4.11 -1.13
N GLU A 21 16.54 -4.93 -1.73
CA GLU A 21 17.75 -4.47 -2.43
C GLU A 21 17.39 -3.49 -3.55
N LEU A 22 16.34 -3.76 -4.33
CA LEU A 22 15.87 -2.84 -5.35
C LEU A 22 15.45 -1.48 -4.75
N LEU A 23 14.77 -1.46 -3.60
CA LEU A 23 14.48 -0.22 -2.89
C LEU A 23 15.78 0.46 -2.41
N ALA A 24 16.72 -0.29 -1.84
CA ALA A 24 18.02 0.22 -1.38
C ALA A 24 18.79 0.91 -2.53
N LYS A 25 18.84 0.28 -3.72
CA LYS A 25 19.49 0.85 -4.91
C LYS A 25 18.83 2.15 -5.37
N THR A 26 17.52 2.34 -5.19
CA THR A 26 16.91 3.66 -5.46
C THR A 26 17.37 4.75 -4.49
N ILE A 27 17.64 4.38 -3.23
CA ILE A 27 18.14 5.31 -2.21
C ILE A 27 19.61 5.65 -2.49
N GLU A 28 20.42 4.64 -2.81
CA GLU A 28 21.81 4.83 -3.23
C GLU A 28 21.91 5.74 -4.45
N ALA A 29 21.09 5.51 -5.48
CA ALA A 29 21.05 6.34 -6.67
C ALA A 29 20.73 7.80 -6.33
N ALA A 30 19.79 8.06 -5.41
CA ALA A 30 19.48 9.41 -4.93
C ALA A 30 20.69 10.10 -4.28
N VAL A 31 21.51 9.36 -3.53
CA VAL A 31 22.73 9.89 -2.91
C VAL A 31 23.83 10.12 -3.94
N GLN A 32 24.06 9.15 -4.85
CA GLN A 32 25.08 9.23 -5.90
C GLN A 32 24.83 10.42 -6.84
N MET A 33 23.58 10.67 -7.23
CA MET A 33 23.21 11.84 -8.04
C MET A 33 23.14 13.14 -7.23
N GLN A 34 23.54 13.11 -5.95
CA GLN A 34 23.50 14.22 -5.00
C GLN A 34 22.09 14.80 -4.77
N ALA A 35 21.02 14.06 -5.06
CA ALA A 35 19.63 14.48 -4.85
C ALA A 35 19.24 14.51 -3.38
N VAL A 36 19.85 13.63 -2.60
CA VAL A 36 19.72 13.60 -1.14
C VAL A 36 21.12 13.53 -0.53
N ARG A 37 21.33 14.23 0.59
CA ARG A 37 22.58 14.14 1.36
C ARG A 37 22.49 12.98 2.35
N LYS A 38 23.60 12.27 2.60
CA LYS A 38 23.65 11.19 3.60
C LYS A 38 23.11 11.61 4.98
N SER A 39 23.48 12.81 5.45
CA SER A 39 23.01 13.36 6.74
C SER A 39 21.50 13.62 6.79
N GLU A 40 20.82 13.67 5.65
CA GLU A 40 19.37 13.79 5.60
C GLU A 40 18.66 12.48 5.95
N LEU A 41 19.26 11.34 5.57
CA LEU A 41 18.70 10.01 5.79
C LEU A 41 18.74 9.59 7.28
N GLN A 42 19.52 10.31 8.10
CA GLN A 42 19.53 10.15 9.55
C GLN A 42 18.22 10.64 10.22
N ARG A 43 17.41 11.44 9.52
CA ARG A 43 16.15 11.98 10.04
C ARG A 43 14.98 11.51 9.18
N VAL A 44 14.16 10.65 9.76
CA VAL A 44 13.04 10.02 9.07
C VAL A 44 11.72 10.44 9.70
N ILE A 45 10.70 10.56 8.87
CA ILE A 45 9.30 10.67 9.29
C ILE A 45 8.67 9.31 9.08
N VAL A 46 8.04 8.75 10.12
CA VAL A 46 7.39 7.44 10.06
C VAL A 46 5.90 7.60 10.31
N ASP A 47 5.09 6.96 9.47
CA ASP A 47 3.64 6.88 9.62
C ASP A 47 3.11 5.52 9.14
N THR A 48 1.95 5.10 9.67
CA THR A 48 1.31 3.85 9.27
C THR A 48 0.14 4.12 8.33
N THR A 49 0.09 3.32 7.27
CA THR A 49 -1.01 3.29 6.34
C THR A 49 -1.58 1.88 6.21
N VAL A 50 -2.62 1.73 5.41
CA VAL A 50 -3.18 0.42 5.05
C VAL A 50 -3.02 0.24 3.56
N GLN A 51 -2.45 -0.89 3.19
CA GLN A 51 -2.46 -1.40 1.83
C GLN A 51 -3.67 -2.31 1.70
N GLU A 52 -4.73 -1.81 1.06
CA GLU A 52 -5.93 -2.64 0.88
C GLU A 52 -5.60 -3.83 0.00
N LYS A 53 -6.15 -5.00 0.33
CA LYS A 53 -6.06 -6.17 -0.55
C LYS A 53 -7.06 -6.00 -1.69
N ALA A 54 -6.79 -6.64 -2.83
CA ALA A 54 -7.74 -6.76 -3.94
C ALA A 54 -8.91 -7.69 -3.61
N VAL A 55 -9.65 -7.34 -2.57
CA VAL A 55 -10.86 -8.02 -2.12
C VAL A 55 -12.06 -7.12 -2.35
N ALA A 56 -13.21 -7.74 -2.54
CA ALA A 56 -14.45 -6.99 -2.53
C ALA A 56 -14.85 -6.67 -1.09
N TYR A 57 -15.60 -5.59 -0.90
CA TYR A 57 -16.09 -5.19 0.43
C TYR A 57 -16.80 -6.37 1.13
N PRO A 58 -16.36 -6.75 2.35
CA PRO A 58 -16.71 -8.02 2.97
C PRO A 58 -18.04 -7.93 3.73
N THR A 59 -19.14 -8.14 3.02
CA THR A 59 -20.45 -8.32 3.67
C THR A 59 -20.70 -9.79 3.99
N ASP A 60 -21.30 -10.09 5.14
CA ASP A 60 -21.64 -11.46 5.56
C ASP A 60 -22.38 -12.23 4.46
N SER A 61 -23.38 -11.59 3.83
CA SER A 61 -24.17 -12.23 2.76
C SER A 61 -23.33 -12.57 1.53
N ARG A 62 -22.41 -11.67 1.14
CA ARG A 62 -21.50 -11.90 0.01
C ARG A 62 -20.52 -13.03 0.33
N LEU A 63 -19.94 -13.02 1.53
CA LEU A 63 -18.98 -14.05 1.95
C LEU A 63 -19.60 -15.44 1.98
N LEU A 64 -20.81 -15.57 2.54
CA LEU A 64 -21.54 -16.84 2.55
C LEU A 64 -21.82 -17.38 1.14
N GLU A 65 -22.22 -16.50 0.21
CA GLU A 65 -22.48 -16.90 -1.17
C GLU A 65 -21.19 -17.25 -1.93
N VAL A 66 -20.12 -16.48 -1.74
CA VAL A 66 -18.80 -16.78 -2.32
C VAL A 66 -18.27 -18.12 -1.80
N ALA A 67 -18.42 -18.39 -0.49
CA ALA A 67 -18.06 -19.68 0.10
C ALA A 67 -18.87 -20.83 -0.50
N ARG A 68 -20.19 -20.71 -0.60
CA ARG A 68 -21.06 -21.73 -1.24
C ARG A 68 -20.61 -22.00 -2.67
N ALA A 69 -20.49 -20.95 -3.48
CA ALA A 69 -20.10 -21.07 -4.89
C ALA A 69 -18.72 -21.71 -5.04
N LYS A 70 -17.76 -21.34 -4.18
CA LYS A 70 -16.40 -21.88 -4.24
C LYS A 70 -16.35 -23.35 -3.84
N VAL A 71 -17.03 -23.75 -2.78
CA VAL A 71 -17.11 -25.15 -2.34
C VAL A 71 -17.73 -26.02 -3.43
N VAL A 72 -18.84 -25.58 -4.03
CA VAL A 72 -19.48 -26.28 -5.16
C VAL A 72 -18.52 -26.42 -6.34
N GLN A 73 -17.87 -25.33 -6.75
CA GLN A 73 -16.92 -25.34 -7.86
C GLN A 73 -15.78 -26.33 -7.61
N LEU A 74 -15.22 -26.34 -6.40
CA LEU A 74 -14.10 -27.20 -6.05
C LEU A 74 -14.52 -28.68 -5.99
N ALA A 75 -15.69 -28.97 -5.44
CA ALA A 75 -16.24 -30.32 -5.40
C ALA A 75 -16.49 -30.87 -6.82
N GLN A 76 -17.08 -30.08 -7.71
CA GLN A 76 -17.29 -30.48 -9.11
C GLN A 76 -15.98 -30.75 -9.84
N ARG A 77 -14.95 -29.92 -9.61
CA ARG A 77 -13.60 -30.15 -10.17
C ARG A 77 -12.93 -31.41 -9.63
N ALA A 78 -13.30 -31.83 -8.43
CA ALA A 78 -12.86 -33.08 -7.82
C ALA A 78 -13.70 -34.29 -8.26
N GLY A 79 -14.65 -34.11 -9.21
CA GLY A 79 -15.51 -35.20 -9.70
C GLY A 79 -16.69 -35.52 -8.78
N LEU A 80 -16.90 -34.78 -7.68
CA LEU A 80 -17.98 -35.05 -6.74
C LEU A 80 -19.33 -34.57 -7.28
N ARG A 81 -20.29 -35.50 -7.35
CA ARG A 81 -21.69 -35.20 -7.70
C ARG A 81 -22.48 -34.78 -6.45
N LEU A 82 -22.74 -33.49 -6.33
CA LEU A 82 -23.51 -32.92 -5.21
C LEU A 82 -25.01 -33.16 -5.38
N LYS A 83 -25.71 -33.44 -4.28
CA LYS A 83 -27.17 -33.58 -4.28
C LYS A 83 -27.87 -32.29 -4.68
N GLN A 84 -27.41 -31.17 -4.12
CA GLN A 84 -27.93 -29.83 -4.40
C GLN A 84 -26.81 -28.79 -4.30
N THR A 85 -26.73 -27.91 -5.29
CA THR A 85 -25.76 -26.80 -5.30
C THR A 85 -26.32 -25.52 -4.66
N PHE A 86 -27.64 -25.40 -4.58
CA PHE A 86 -28.37 -24.20 -4.14
C PHE A 86 -28.03 -22.92 -4.91
N GLU A 87 -27.61 -23.02 -6.18
CA GLU A 87 -27.17 -21.86 -6.94
C GLU A 87 -28.27 -20.80 -7.14
N ARG A 88 -29.45 -21.22 -7.62
CA ARG A 88 -30.59 -20.31 -7.84
C ARG A 88 -31.04 -19.66 -6.52
N GLU A 89 -31.12 -20.46 -5.46
CA GLU A 89 -31.50 -19.97 -4.14
C GLU A 89 -30.46 -18.99 -3.58
N GLY A 90 -29.16 -19.31 -3.67
CA GLY A 90 -28.05 -18.46 -3.22
C GLY A 90 -28.04 -17.09 -3.87
N ARG A 91 -28.24 -17.03 -5.20
CA ARG A 91 -28.38 -15.77 -5.95
C ARG A 91 -29.57 -14.93 -5.44
N SER A 92 -30.72 -15.56 -5.23
CA SER A 92 -31.92 -14.88 -4.70
C SER A 92 -31.72 -14.36 -3.29
N LEU A 93 -31.12 -15.16 -2.40
CA LEU A 93 -30.81 -14.78 -1.02
C LEU A 93 -29.85 -13.59 -0.98
N ARG A 94 -28.78 -13.60 -1.80
CA ARG A 94 -27.84 -12.49 -1.89
C ARG A 94 -28.52 -11.19 -2.34
N ARG A 95 -29.39 -11.26 -3.36
CA ARG A 95 -30.17 -10.09 -3.84
C ARG A 95 -31.04 -9.52 -2.72
N ARG A 96 -31.81 -10.37 -2.04
CA ARG A 96 -32.68 -9.98 -0.93
C ARG A 96 -31.90 -9.37 0.23
N ALA A 97 -30.75 -9.95 0.58
CA ALA A 97 -29.90 -9.42 1.64
C ALA A 97 -29.42 -8.00 1.32
N GLY A 98 -29.00 -7.74 0.07
CA GLY A 98 -28.63 -6.40 -0.38
C GLY A 98 -29.77 -5.39 -0.26
N GLY A 99 -30.97 -5.76 -0.73
CA GLY A 99 -32.16 -4.92 -0.62
C GLY A 99 -32.56 -4.62 0.82
N TYR A 100 -32.56 -5.62 1.71
CA TYR A 100 -32.86 -5.41 3.12
C TYR A 100 -31.80 -4.58 3.85
N ALA A 101 -30.52 -4.72 3.49
CA ALA A 101 -29.46 -3.89 4.06
C ALA A 101 -29.62 -2.41 3.63
N HIS A 102 -29.90 -2.17 2.35
CA HIS A 102 -30.16 -0.82 1.83
C HIS A 102 -31.36 -0.16 2.50
N ALA A 103 -32.47 -0.90 2.64
CA ALA A 103 -33.68 -0.43 3.31
C ALA A 103 -33.60 -0.45 4.86
N LYS A 104 -32.43 -0.73 5.45
CA LYS A 104 -32.22 -0.84 6.91
C LYS A 104 -33.14 -1.85 7.63
N GLN A 105 -33.66 -2.85 6.90
CA GLN A 105 -34.56 -3.91 7.42
C GLN A 105 -33.79 -5.05 8.09
N PHE A 106 -33.06 -4.77 9.17
CA PHE A 106 -32.12 -5.72 9.78
C PHE A 106 -32.76 -7.01 10.33
N LYS A 107 -34.02 -6.98 10.76
CA LYS A 107 -34.76 -8.20 11.16
C LYS A 107 -34.90 -9.18 9.99
N ARG A 108 -35.26 -8.69 8.79
CA ARG A 108 -35.38 -9.50 7.57
C ARG A 108 -34.02 -9.95 7.06
N LEU A 109 -33.02 -9.07 7.11
CA LEU A 109 -31.63 -9.42 6.77
C LEU A 109 -31.12 -10.60 7.60
N ARG A 110 -31.31 -10.58 8.93
CA ARG A 110 -30.88 -11.68 9.81
C ARG A 110 -31.49 -13.03 9.42
N ARG A 111 -32.77 -13.06 9.00
CA ARG A 111 -33.43 -14.29 8.52
C ARG A 111 -32.79 -14.81 7.23
N VAL A 112 -32.46 -13.92 6.29
CA VAL A 112 -31.75 -14.29 5.05
C VAL A 112 -30.36 -14.84 5.35
N LEU A 113 -29.60 -14.17 6.22
CA LEU A 113 -28.26 -14.64 6.62
C LEU A 113 -28.34 -16.00 7.33
N LYS A 114 -29.35 -16.25 8.17
CA LYS A 114 -29.60 -17.56 8.78
C LYS A 114 -29.80 -18.63 7.71
N ARG A 115 -30.62 -18.35 6.69
CA ARG A 115 -30.84 -19.27 5.57
C ARG A 115 -29.58 -19.52 4.75
N GLN A 116 -28.80 -18.49 4.44
CA GLN A 116 -27.52 -18.65 3.73
C GLN A 116 -26.54 -19.54 4.52
N ARG A 117 -26.46 -19.39 5.85
CA ARG A 117 -25.65 -20.28 6.71
C ARG A 117 -26.14 -21.73 6.66
N THR A 118 -27.46 -21.95 6.67
CA THR A 118 -28.04 -23.30 6.52
C THR A 118 -27.68 -23.92 5.17
N VAL A 119 -27.82 -23.16 4.08
CA VAL A 119 -27.48 -23.60 2.72
C VAL A 119 -26.00 -23.99 2.63
N LEU A 120 -25.10 -23.10 3.08
CA LEU A 120 -23.66 -23.38 3.09
C LEU A 120 -23.34 -24.63 3.92
N GLY A 121 -23.94 -24.77 5.09
CA GLY A 121 -23.74 -25.95 5.94
C GLY A 121 -24.26 -27.26 5.31
N ARG A 122 -25.32 -27.22 4.50
CA ARG A 122 -25.79 -28.40 3.75
C ARG A 122 -24.78 -28.80 2.67
N VAL A 123 -24.26 -27.84 1.91
CA VAL A 123 -23.24 -28.08 0.88
C VAL A 123 -21.96 -28.64 1.51
N LEU A 124 -21.49 -28.03 2.60
CA LEU A 124 -20.28 -28.49 3.30
C LEU A 124 -20.41 -29.94 3.78
N ARG A 125 -21.53 -30.30 4.40
CA ARG A 125 -21.76 -31.69 4.85
C ARG A 125 -21.85 -32.69 3.70
N ASP A 126 -22.46 -32.33 2.57
CA ASP A 126 -22.53 -33.22 1.40
C ASP A 126 -21.12 -33.47 0.85
N VAL A 127 -20.28 -32.42 0.73
CA VAL A 127 -18.89 -32.57 0.29
C VAL A 127 -18.06 -33.38 1.30
N GLN A 128 -18.17 -33.09 2.59
CA GLN A 128 -17.42 -33.77 3.63
C GLN A 128 -17.72 -35.28 3.69
N ARG A 129 -18.99 -35.68 3.51
CA ARG A 129 -19.37 -37.10 3.49
C ARG A 129 -18.78 -37.87 2.31
N ARG A 130 -18.53 -37.18 1.21
CA ARG A 130 -17.98 -37.74 -0.03
C ARG A 130 -16.48 -37.55 -0.17
N LEU A 131 -15.83 -36.95 0.84
CA LEU A 131 -14.41 -36.62 0.76
C LEU A 131 -13.55 -37.89 0.63
N LEU A 132 -14.01 -39.01 1.20
CA LEU A 132 -13.34 -40.30 1.07
C LEU A 132 -13.39 -40.89 -0.35
N GLU A 133 -14.32 -40.44 -1.20
CA GLU A 133 -14.46 -40.88 -2.60
C GLU A 133 -13.36 -40.33 -3.51
N VAL A 134 -12.62 -39.30 -3.07
CA VAL A 134 -11.56 -38.66 -3.88
C VAL A 134 -10.15 -39.01 -3.37
N PRO A 135 -9.15 -39.01 -4.27
CA PRO A 135 -7.74 -39.22 -3.91
C PRO A 135 -7.24 -38.28 -2.81
N GLN A 136 -6.26 -38.75 -2.02
CA GLN A 136 -5.72 -38.00 -0.87
C GLN A 136 -5.20 -36.62 -1.26
N ASP A 137 -4.48 -36.51 -2.38
CA ASP A 137 -3.93 -35.25 -2.88
C ASP A 137 -5.02 -34.23 -3.28
N VAL A 138 -6.20 -34.70 -3.67
CA VAL A 138 -7.37 -33.86 -3.93
C VAL A 138 -8.01 -33.44 -2.62
N ARG A 139 -8.12 -34.34 -1.64
CA ARG A 139 -8.59 -34.02 -0.28
C ARG A 139 -7.76 -32.92 0.35
N ASP A 140 -6.44 -33.06 0.32
CA ASP A 140 -5.50 -32.10 0.91
C ASP A 140 -5.64 -30.70 0.28
N ARG A 141 -5.94 -30.65 -1.02
CA ARG A 141 -6.20 -29.39 -1.74
C ARG A 141 -7.56 -28.77 -1.43
N LEU A 142 -8.58 -29.59 -1.13
CA LEU A 142 -9.93 -29.14 -0.79
C LEU A 142 -10.04 -28.68 0.67
N GLN A 143 -9.35 -29.35 1.57
CA GLN A 143 -9.48 -29.22 3.02
C GLN A 143 -9.35 -27.75 3.51
N PRO A 144 -8.32 -26.97 3.11
CA PRO A 144 -8.20 -25.57 3.53
C PRO A 144 -9.39 -24.70 3.10
N TRP A 145 -10.04 -25.01 1.97
CA TRP A 145 -11.21 -24.27 1.50
C TRP A 145 -12.47 -24.63 2.28
N LEU A 146 -12.62 -25.91 2.65
CA LEU A 146 -13.73 -26.37 3.49
C LEU A 146 -13.65 -25.74 4.88
N GLU A 147 -12.45 -25.71 5.48
CA GLU A 147 -12.21 -25.07 6.78
C GLU A 147 -12.51 -23.56 6.75
N ARG A 148 -12.05 -22.85 5.71
CA ARG A 148 -12.35 -21.41 5.56
C ARG A 148 -13.84 -21.17 5.36
N ALA A 149 -14.51 -21.99 4.55
CA ALA A 149 -15.95 -21.87 4.33
C ALA A 149 -16.75 -22.16 5.61
N GLU A 150 -16.32 -23.13 6.40
CA GLU A 150 -16.92 -23.45 7.71
C GLU A 150 -16.70 -22.30 8.71
N ARG A 151 -15.50 -21.72 8.76
CA ARG A 151 -15.23 -20.51 9.56
C ARG A 151 -16.14 -19.35 9.15
N ILE A 152 -16.31 -19.10 7.85
CA ILE A 152 -17.25 -18.07 7.34
C ILE A 152 -18.70 -18.39 7.74
N ARG A 153 -19.09 -19.66 7.76
CA ARG A 153 -20.44 -20.08 8.17
C ARG A 153 -20.70 -19.77 9.64
N LEU A 154 -19.70 -20.00 10.49
CA LEU A 154 -19.79 -19.90 11.94
C LEU A 154 -19.56 -18.49 12.47
N GLN A 155 -18.74 -17.67 11.79
CA GLN A 155 -18.35 -16.35 12.30
C GLN A 155 -19.55 -15.41 12.49
N ARG A 156 -19.46 -14.62 13.56
CA ARG A 156 -20.42 -13.60 14.01
C ARG A 156 -19.79 -12.20 13.92
N PRO A 157 -20.59 -11.13 14.04
CA PRO A 157 -20.10 -9.76 13.89
C PRO A 157 -18.92 -9.39 14.79
N LYS A 158 -18.92 -9.82 16.06
CA LYS A 158 -17.96 -9.43 17.10
C LYS A 158 -16.83 -10.44 17.35
N ASP A 159 -16.71 -11.48 16.52
CA ASP A 159 -15.67 -12.48 16.72
C ASP A 159 -14.29 -11.88 16.47
N LYS A 160 -13.29 -12.38 17.22
CA LYS A 160 -11.88 -12.08 16.95
C LYS A 160 -11.41 -12.87 15.74
N HIS A 161 -10.44 -12.34 14.99
CA HIS A 161 -9.88 -12.97 13.80
C HIS A 161 -10.98 -13.44 12.81
N LYS A 162 -11.75 -12.52 12.24
CA LYS A 162 -12.75 -12.88 11.22
C LYS A 162 -12.11 -13.05 9.85
N LEU A 163 -12.69 -13.91 9.03
CA LEU A 163 -12.34 -13.97 7.61
C LEU A 163 -13.11 -12.89 6.85
N TYR A 164 -12.36 -11.96 6.25
CA TYR A 164 -12.89 -10.92 5.38
C TYR A 164 -12.83 -11.30 3.89
N ALA A 165 -12.03 -12.29 3.51
CA ALA A 165 -12.05 -12.84 2.16
C ALA A 165 -11.69 -14.32 2.16
N LEU A 166 -12.47 -15.13 1.43
CA LEU A 166 -12.24 -16.57 1.35
C LEU A 166 -10.89 -16.93 0.70
N HIS A 167 -10.46 -16.15 -0.29
CA HIS A 167 -9.25 -16.41 -1.06
C HIS A 167 -7.99 -15.75 -0.49
N ALA A 168 -8.15 -14.83 0.48
CA ALA A 168 -7.07 -14.07 1.11
C ALA A 168 -7.32 -14.03 2.63
N PRO A 169 -7.04 -15.14 3.36
CA PRO A 169 -7.28 -15.23 4.79
C PRO A 169 -6.40 -14.30 5.63
N GLU A 170 -5.31 -13.77 5.06
CA GLU A 170 -4.40 -12.80 5.67
C GLU A 170 -4.99 -11.39 5.80
N VAL A 171 -6.12 -11.11 5.14
CA VAL A 171 -6.73 -9.78 5.12
C VAL A 171 -7.33 -9.42 6.48
N GLU A 172 -7.00 -8.22 6.94
CA GLU A 172 -7.44 -7.70 8.22
C GLU A 172 -8.42 -6.54 8.02
N CYS A 173 -9.19 -6.23 9.07
CA CYS A 173 -10.07 -5.08 9.09
C CYS A 173 -9.45 -4.00 9.99
N ILE A 174 -9.03 -2.91 9.37
CA ILE A 174 -8.32 -1.84 10.06
C ILE A 174 -9.25 -0.63 10.14
N GLY A 175 -9.60 -0.24 11.37
CA GLY A 175 -10.39 0.95 11.64
C GLY A 175 -9.59 2.21 11.30
N LYS A 176 -10.20 3.10 10.52
CA LYS A 176 -9.67 4.45 10.25
C LYS A 176 -10.66 5.46 10.83
N GLY A 177 -10.13 6.55 11.41
CA GLY A 177 -10.94 7.67 11.93
C GLY A 177 -11.63 8.52 10.84
N LYS A 178 -11.84 7.97 9.64
CA LYS A 178 -12.46 8.67 8.51
C LYS A 178 -13.96 8.47 8.52
N ALA A 179 -14.73 9.56 8.51
CA ALA A 179 -16.20 9.52 8.60
C ALA A 179 -16.89 8.72 7.46
N ARG A 180 -16.37 8.78 6.22
CA ARG A 180 -16.98 8.14 5.05
C ARG A 180 -16.59 6.67 4.86
N GLN A 181 -15.36 6.31 5.22
CA GLN A 181 -14.84 4.95 5.08
C GLN A 181 -14.16 4.55 6.40
N PRO A 182 -14.94 4.05 7.37
CA PRO A 182 -14.42 3.77 8.71
C PRO A 182 -13.52 2.52 8.76
N TYR A 183 -13.57 1.67 7.73
CA TYR A 183 -12.78 0.44 7.67
C TYR A 183 -12.06 0.30 6.32
N GLU A 184 -10.78 -0.03 6.38
CA GLU A 184 -9.95 -0.45 5.24
C GLU A 184 -9.62 -1.94 5.42
N PHE A 185 -9.62 -2.72 4.33
CA PHE A 185 -9.43 -4.18 4.39
C PHE A 185 -8.14 -4.58 3.68
N GLY A 186 -7.14 -5.00 4.45
CA GLY A 186 -5.82 -5.31 3.92
C GLY A 186 -4.82 -5.53 5.03
N VAL A 187 -3.59 -5.10 4.82
CA VAL A 187 -2.52 -5.17 5.82
C VAL A 187 -2.05 -3.77 6.21
N LYS A 188 -1.63 -3.61 7.46
CA LYS A 188 -0.98 -2.38 7.90
C LYS A 188 0.41 -2.30 7.26
N VAL A 189 0.80 -1.11 6.82
CA VAL A 189 2.13 -0.85 6.26
C VAL A 189 2.71 0.36 6.97
N SER A 190 3.89 0.21 7.57
CA SER A 190 4.66 1.34 8.07
C SER A 190 5.51 1.90 6.93
N VAL A 191 5.56 3.22 6.80
CA VAL A 191 6.27 3.92 5.73
C VAL A 191 7.21 4.92 6.38
N ALA A 192 8.49 4.87 6.00
CA ALA A 192 9.50 5.83 6.41
C ALA A 192 9.91 6.71 5.24
N VAL A 193 9.93 8.03 5.44
CA VAL A 193 10.40 9.01 4.44
C VAL A 193 11.47 9.92 5.02
N SER A 194 12.45 10.31 4.20
CA SER A 194 13.43 11.33 4.57
C SER A 194 12.72 12.65 4.92
N ALA A 195 13.10 13.29 6.03
CA ALA A 195 12.34 14.42 6.57
C ALA A 195 12.33 15.67 5.69
N LYS A 196 13.34 15.86 4.83
CA LYS A 196 13.48 17.08 4.02
C LYS A 196 13.03 16.86 2.57
N GLN A 197 13.47 15.83 1.88
CA GLN A 197 13.21 15.61 0.46
C GLN A 197 12.05 14.64 0.17
N GLY A 198 11.56 13.93 1.19
CA GLY A 198 10.41 13.02 1.05
C GLY A 198 10.70 11.76 0.24
N LEU A 199 11.97 11.37 0.08
CA LEU A 199 12.36 10.07 -0.46
C LEU A 199 11.88 8.95 0.48
N MET A 200 11.32 7.86 -0.03
CA MET A 200 10.95 6.70 0.78
C MET A 200 12.21 5.91 1.13
N VAL A 201 12.42 5.68 2.42
CA VAL A 201 13.59 4.97 2.97
C VAL A 201 13.19 3.68 3.69
N GLY A 202 11.91 3.34 3.66
CA GLY A 202 11.40 2.07 4.14
C GLY A 202 9.89 1.95 3.92
N ALA A 203 9.44 0.71 3.75
CA ALA A 203 8.04 0.36 3.58
C ALA A 203 7.85 -1.09 4.04
N ARG A 204 7.37 -1.27 5.27
CA ARG A 204 7.25 -2.58 5.90
C ARG A 204 5.79 -2.98 6.08
N SER A 205 5.43 -4.16 5.60
CA SER A 205 4.13 -4.76 5.87
C SER A 205 4.10 -5.36 7.28
N LEU A 206 3.00 -5.14 8.00
CA LEU A 206 2.84 -5.47 9.42
C LEU A 206 1.54 -6.28 9.61
N PRO A 207 1.60 -7.61 9.44
CA PRO A 207 0.46 -8.48 9.71
C PRO A 207 0.14 -8.54 11.22
N GLY A 208 -1.08 -8.92 11.57
CA GLY A 208 -1.57 -9.01 12.94
C GLY A 208 -2.28 -7.75 13.46
N ASN A 209 -2.48 -6.73 12.61
CA ASN A 209 -2.96 -5.40 12.97
C ASN A 209 -2.35 -4.85 14.28
N PRO A 210 -1.00 -4.77 14.38
CA PRO A 210 -0.33 -4.32 15.59
C PRO A 210 -0.67 -2.87 15.94
N TYR A 211 -0.58 -2.49 17.21
CA TYR A 211 -0.69 -1.09 17.62
C TYR A 211 0.48 -0.28 17.03
N ASP A 212 0.22 0.95 16.56
CA ASP A 212 1.21 1.75 15.81
C ASP A 212 2.52 1.95 16.58
N GLY A 213 2.46 2.15 17.91
CA GLY A 213 3.66 2.27 18.75
C GLY A 213 4.61 1.06 18.68
N HIS A 214 4.10 -0.15 18.50
CA HIS A 214 4.91 -1.37 18.45
C HIS A 214 5.53 -1.61 17.05
N THR A 215 5.19 -0.78 16.06
CA THR A 215 5.64 -0.96 14.67
C THR A 215 6.91 -0.20 14.34
N LEU A 216 7.32 0.73 15.21
CA LEU A 216 8.39 1.66 14.90
C LEU A 216 9.77 0.99 14.90
N ALA A 217 10.03 0.10 15.84
CA ALA A 217 11.30 -0.64 15.93
C ALA A 217 11.56 -1.42 14.64
N GLU A 218 10.60 -2.24 14.22
CA GLU A 218 10.66 -3.01 12.96
C GLU A 218 10.85 -2.13 11.72
N GLN A 219 10.19 -0.96 11.67
CA GLN A 219 10.37 -0.02 10.55
C GLN A 219 11.78 0.59 10.53
N LEU A 220 12.32 0.95 11.68
CA LEU A 220 13.66 1.53 11.81
C LEU A 220 14.75 0.49 11.54
N GLU A 221 14.52 -0.77 11.91
CA GLU A 221 15.37 -1.90 11.55
C GLU A 221 15.45 -2.04 10.02
N GLN A 222 14.30 -2.14 9.33
CA GLN A 222 14.27 -2.19 7.86
C GLN A 222 14.98 -0.99 7.24
N THR A 223 14.71 0.22 7.76
CA THR A 223 15.36 1.45 7.27
C THR A 223 16.87 1.40 7.47
N THR A 224 17.35 0.81 8.57
CA THR A 224 18.79 0.65 8.85
C THR A 224 19.43 -0.32 7.86
N VAL A 225 18.78 -1.44 7.56
CA VAL A 225 19.23 -2.42 6.55
C VAL A 225 19.33 -1.76 5.17
N LEU A 226 18.28 -1.03 4.75
CA LEU A 226 18.25 -0.34 3.45
C LEU A 226 19.32 0.76 3.29
N LEU A 227 19.88 1.25 4.40
CA LEU A 227 20.90 2.31 4.43
C LEU A 227 22.31 1.79 4.73
N GLN A 228 22.48 0.48 4.90
CA GLN A 228 23.74 -0.12 5.34
C GLN A 228 24.91 0.21 4.39
N ASP A 229 24.72 0.07 3.08
CA ASP A 229 25.73 0.31 2.04
C ASP A 229 26.15 1.80 1.97
N LEU A 230 25.29 2.69 2.48
CA LEU A 230 25.58 4.13 2.55
C LEU A 230 26.36 4.51 3.81
N GLY A 231 26.47 3.60 4.79
CA GLY A 231 27.08 3.83 6.10
C GLY A 231 26.25 4.80 6.97
N VAL A 232 24.92 4.82 6.79
CA VAL A 232 24.03 5.74 7.50
C VAL A 232 23.03 4.98 8.35
N LYS A 233 22.78 5.47 9.57
CA LYS A 233 21.72 4.97 10.46
C LYS A 233 20.73 6.08 10.80
N PRO A 234 19.41 5.79 10.92
CA PRO A 234 18.45 6.74 11.46
C PRO A 234 18.83 7.12 12.89
N HIS A 235 18.95 8.41 13.18
CA HIS A 235 19.21 8.97 14.51
C HIS A 235 17.98 9.65 15.10
N THR A 236 17.03 10.07 14.25
CA THR A 236 15.81 10.75 14.68
C THR A 236 14.62 10.24 13.90
N ALA A 237 13.59 9.82 14.64
CA ALA A 237 12.29 9.44 14.08
C ALA A 237 11.24 10.49 14.49
N ILE A 238 10.61 11.09 13.48
CA ILE A 238 9.51 12.06 13.67
C ILE A 238 8.21 11.31 13.40
N VAL A 239 7.34 11.25 14.39
CA VAL A 239 6.16 10.38 14.35
C VAL A 239 4.92 11.09 14.89
N ASP A 240 3.77 10.47 14.62
CA ASP A 240 2.50 10.92 15.18
C ASP A 240 2.32 10.53 16.65
N LEU A 241 1.28 11.08 17.29
CA LEU A 241 1.02 10.85 18.70
C LEU A 241 0.72 9.37 19.02
N GLY A 242 0.23 8.60 18.05
CA GLY A 242 -0.05 7.17 18.17
C GLY A 242 1.19 6.30 18.45
N TYR A 243 2.39 6.85 18.29
CA TYR A 243 3.66 6.17 18.59
C TYR A 243 4.18 6.47 20.00
N ARG A 244 3.37 7.09 20.85
CA ARG A 244 3.75 7.36 22.25
C ARG A 244 4.10 6.05 22.95
N GLY A 245 5.25 6.02 23.63
CA GLY A 245 5.72 4.85 24.37
C GLY A 245 6.66 3.95 23.58
N ALA A 246 6.85 4.18 22.28
CA ALA A 246 7.80 3.43 21.45
C ALA A 246 9.28 3.70 21.80
N ASP A 247 9.56 4.61 22.73
CA ASP A 247 10.92 4.99 23.15
C ASP A 247 11.75 3.82 23.67
N ALA A 248 11.10 2.84 24.32
CA ALA A 248 11.79 1.67 24.87
C ALA A 248 12.33 0.73 23.77
N ASP A 249 11.66 0.67 22.63
CA ASP A 249 11.88 -0.37 21.60
C ASP A 249 12.79 0.10 20.46
N ILE A 250 13.09 1.41 20.37
CA ILE A 250 13.82 2.02 19.25
C ILE A 250 15.30 2.30 19.56
N GLY A 251 15.80 1.82 20.70
CA GLY A 251 17.18 2.00 21.13
C GLY A 251 17.61 3.48 21.19
N GLY A 252 18.79 3.79 20.64
CA GLY A 252 19.37 5.15 20.66
C GLY A 252 18.74 6.18 19.71
N VAL A 253 17.65 5.84 19.02
CA VAL A 253 16.98 6.75 18.08
C VAL A 253 16.14 7.78 18.85
N THR A 254 16.36 9.06 18.57
CA THR A 254 15.59 10.14 19.19
C THR A 254 14.16 10.18 18.63
N LEU A 255 13.16 9.88 19.47
CA LEU A 255 11.74 9.99 19.11
C LEU A 255 11.19 11.40 19.29
N ILE A 256 10.63 11.96 18.22
CA ILE A 256 9.97 13.27 18.22
C ILE A 256 8.48 13.09 17.89
N HIS A 257 7.61 13.41 18.86
CA HIS A 257 6.16 13.44 18.67
C HIS A 257 5.53 14.57 19.50
N ARG A 258 4.24 14.87 19.25
CA ARG A 258 3.52 15.98 19.92
C ARG A 258 3.48 15.89 21.45
N GLY A 259 3.55 14.69 22.02
CA GLY A 259 3.55 14.48 23.46
C GLY A 259 4.79 15.01 24.18
N LYS A 260 5.90 15.24 23.47
CA LYS A 260 7.14 15.80 24.01
C LYS A 260 7.28 17.31 23.80
N SER A 261 6.22 18.00 23.38
CA SER A 261 6.27 19.41 22.94
C SER A 261 7.00 20.37 23.90
N ARG A 262 6.91 20.13 25.22
CA ARG A 262 7.59 20.93 26.26
C ARG A 262 9.12 20.75 26.25
N SER A 263 9.64 19.55 26.00
CA SER A 263 11.08 19.27 25.94
C SER A 263 11.71 19.49 24.57
N LEU A 264 10.91 19.69 23.51
CA LEU A 264 11.42 19.91 22.16
C LEU A 264 12.02 21.31 21.99
N THR A 265 13.20 21.36 21.37
CA THR A 265 13.84 22.61 20.91
C THR A 265 13.05 23.27 19.77
N ARG A 266 13.36 24.54 19.47
CA ARG A 266 12.71 25.26 18.34
C ARG A 266 12.93 24.55 16.98
N SER A 267 14.08 23.92 16.76
CA SER A 267 14.36 23.16 15.53
C SER A 267 13.52 21.88 15.47
N GLN A 268 13.45 21.12 16.56
CA GLN A 268 12.64 19.90 16.64
C GLN A 268 11.15 20.17 16.48
N ARG A 269 10.63 21.29 17.01
CA ARG A 269 9.24 21.72 16.78
C ARG A 269 8.96 22.00 15.30
N ARG A 270 9.91 22.62 14.57
CA ARG A 270 9.80 22.83 13.12
C ARG A 270 9.79 21.49 12.36
N TRP A 271 10.61 20.54 12.77
CA TRP A 271 10.62 19.19 12.17
C TRP A 271 9.31 18.46 12.42
N LEU A 272 8.77 18.52 13.63
CA LEU A 272 7.47 17.96 13.97
C LEU A 272 6.35 18.58 13.11
N LYS A 273 6.37 19.90 12.86
CA LYS A 273 5.40 20.52 11.94
C LYS A 273 5.52 19.96 10.51
N ARG A 274 6.75 19.69 10.04
CA ARG A 274 7.02 19.13 8.70
C ARG A 274 6.62 17.65 8.57
N ARG A 275 6.33 16.94 9.67
CA ARG A 275 5.91 15.53 9.64
C ARG A 275 4.73 15.27 8.68
N GLN A 276 3.86 16.27 8.48
CA GLN A 276 2.73 16.21 7.53
C GLN A 276 3.16 15.90 6.10
N ALA A 277 4.44 16.07 5.75
CA ALA A 277 4.98 15.71 4.44
C ALA A 277 4.93 14.20 4.13
N VAL A 278 4.77 13.34 5.14
CA VAL A 278 4.56 11.89 4.91
C VAL A 278 3.18 11.60 4.33
N GLU A 279 2.16 12.40 4.66
CA GLU A 279 0.79 12.23 4.16
C GLU A 279 0.70 12.33 2.63
N PRO A 280 1.24 13.36 1.94
CA PRO A 280 1.26 13.40 0.48
C PRO A 280 2.17 12.32 -0.11
N ALA A 281 3.26 11.92 0.55
CA ALA A 281 4.10 10.82 0.07
C ALA A 281 3.34 9.48 0.04
N ILE A 282 2.62 9.17 1.12
CA ILE A 282 1.72 8.02 1.20
C ILE A 282 0.58 8.15 0.19
N GLY A 283 0.02 9.36 0.02
CA GLY A 283 -1.00 9.66 -0.99
C GLY A 283 -0.52 9.31 -2.40
N HIS A 284 0.66 9.79 -2.80
CA HIS A 284 1.28 9.45 -4.08
C HIS A 284 1.58 7.96 -4.21
N ALA A 285 2.12 7.31 -3.17
CA ALA A 285 2.31 5.85 -3.20
C ALA A 285 1.00 5.10 -3.47
N LYS A 286 -0.12 5.55 -2.87
CA LYS A 286 -1.43 4.94 -3.08
C LYS A 286 -1.98 5.18 -4.47
N HIS A 287 -1.98 6.43 -4.94
CA HIS A 287 -2.64 6.82 -6.18
C HIS A 287 -1.80 6.53 -7.43
N ASP A 288 -0.49 6.80 -7.37
CA ASP A 288 0.39 6.78 -8.54
C ASP A 288 1.24 5.51 -8.63
N HIS A 289 1.46 4.82 -7.50
CA HIS A 289 2.39 3.69 -7.42
C HIS A 289 1.75 2.37 -6.94
N GLY A 290 0.42 2.33 -6.87
CA GLY A 290 -0.35 1.08 -6.71
C GLY A 290 -0.63 0.64 -5.28
N MET A 291 -0.13 1.35 -4.24
CA MET A 291 -0.29 0.94 -2.83
C MET A 291 -1.76 0.93 -2.36
N LYS A 292 -2.68 1.54 -3.13
CA LYS A 292 -4.12 1.51 -2.83
C LYS A 292 -4.71 0.10 -2.88
N ARG A 293 -4.20 -0.80 -3.72
CA ARG A 293 -4.76 -2.16 -3.86
C ARG A 293 -3.72 -3.19 -4.25
N CYS A 294 -3.46 -4.14 -3.36
CA CYS A 294 -2.55 -5.26 -3.59
C CYS A 294 -3.24 -6.45 -4.25
N TRP A 295 -2.70 -6.90 -5.39
CA TRP A 295 -3.19 -8.06 -6.14
C TRP A 295 -2.35 -9.33 -5.94
N LEU A 296 -1.26 -9.22 -5.18
CA LEU A 296 -0.38 -10.35 -4.88
C LEU A 296 -1.00 -11.27 -3.82
N LYS A 297 -0.65 -12.55 -3.86
CA LYS A 297 -1.25 -13.58 -3.00
C LYS A 297 -0.48 -13.72 -1.70
N GLY A 298 -1.20 -13.93 -0.60
CA GLY A 298 -0.60 -14.21 0.70
C GLY A 298 0.04 -12.98 1.35
N ALA A 299 0.48 -13.14 2.59
CA ALA A 299 1.17 -12.11 3.36
C ALA A 299 2.52 -11.73 2.73
N GLU A 300 3.27 -12.70 2.22
CA GLU A 300 4.50 -12.45 1.45
C GLU A 300 4.22 -11.53 0.25
N GLY A 301 3.15 -11.80 -0.51
CA GLY A 301 2.74 -10.94 -1.61
C GLY A 301 2.41 -9.51 -1.16
N ASP A 302 1.82 -9.34 0.02
CA ASP A 302 1.53 -8.01 0.56
C ASP A 302 2.82 -7.26 0.95
N ALA A 303 3.79 -7.94 1.55
CA ALA A 303 5.10 -7.39 1.88
C ALA A 303 5.88 -6.95 0.63
N LEU A 304 6.02 -7.84 -0.36
CA LEU A 304 6.68 -7.53 -1.63
C LEU A 304 6.03 -6.34 -2.33
N HIS A 305 4.70 -6.28 -2.32
CA HIS A 305 3.97 -5.20 -2.96
C HIS A 305 4.21 -3.84 -2.29
N ALA A 306 4.29 -3.80 -0.95
CA ALA A 306 4.55 -2.56 -0.22
C ALA A 306 5.91 -1.95 -0.61
N VAL A 307 6.96 -2.78 -0.62
CA VAL A 307 8.32 -2.36 -0.99
C VAL A 307 8.41 -1.96 -2.46
N LEU A 308 7.79 -2.72 -3.37
CA LEU A 308 7.74 -2.38 -4.80
C LEU A 308 7.02 -1.05 -5.07
N CYS A 309 5.94 -0.75 -4.34
CA CYS A 309 5.27 0.55 -4.43
C CYS A 309 6.19 1.69 -3.99
N ALA A 310 6.95 1.50 -2.91
CA ALA A 310 7.92 2.48 -2.42
C ALA A 310 9.08 2.69 -3.41
N ALA A 311 9.61 1.60 -3.99
CA ALA A 311 10.62 1.70 -5.02
C ALA A 311 10.11 2.40 -6.28
N GLY A 312 8.87 2.10 -6.72
CA GLY A 312 8.22 2.79 -7.83
C GLY A 312 8.03 4.29 -7.57
N PHE A 313 7.69 4.66 -6.33
CA PHE A 313 7.66 6.06 -5.90
C PHE A 313 9.04 6.71 -6.01
N ASN A 314 10.08 6.05 -5.50
CA ASN A 314 11.45 6.55 -5.56
C ASN A 314 11.95 6.70 -7.00
N ILE A 315 11.68 5.75 -7.90
CA ILE A 315 12.07 5.86 -9.31
C ILE A 315 11.44 7.11 -9.94
N ARG A 316 10.15 7.37 -9.71
CA ARG A 316 9.51 8.59 -10.22
C ARG A 316 10.08 9.85 -9.56
N TRP A 317 10.42 9.77 -8.27
CA TRP A 317 11.08 10.85 -7.54
C TRP A 317 12.46 11.18 -8.12
N LEU A 318 13.27 10.16 -8.43
CA LEU A 318 14.58 10.27 -9.08
C LEU A 318 14.45 10.88 -10.47
N LEU A 319 13.50 10.43 -11.28
CA LEU A 319 13.26 11.01 -12.62
C LEU A 319 12.91 12.50 -12.53
N ARG A 320 12.12 12.92 -11.54
CA ARG A 320 11.85 14.34 -11.28
C ARG A 320 13.11 15.08 -10.82
N ALA A 321 14.02 14.44 -10.10
CA ALA A 321 15.29 15.03 -9.69
C ALA A 321 16.22 15.21 -10.91
N ILE A 322 16.33 14.21 -11.78
CA ILE A 322 17.08 14.27 -13.04
C ILE A 322 16.55 15.40 -13.93
N ALA A 323 15.23 15.50 -14.14
CA ALA A 323 14.64 16.57 -14.93
C ALA A 323 14.92 17.97 -14.35
N ARG A 324 14.83 18.13 -13.01
CA ARG A 324 15.15 19.38 -12.31
C ARG A 324 16.63 19.78 -12.42
N ARG A 325 17.55 18.80 -12.53
CA ARG A 325 18.99 19.05 -12.58
C ARG A 325 19.59 19.17 -13.97
N GLY A 326 19.07 18.44 -14.94
CA GLY A 326 19.59 18.44 -16.32
C GLY A 326 18.77 19.30 -17.26
N ILE A 327 17.46 19.02 -17.36
CA ILE A 327 16.59 19.56 -18.41
C ILE A 327 16.22 21.02 -18.13
N ALA A 328 15.82 21.34 -16.89
CA ALA A 328 15.40 22.70 -16.56
C ALA A 328 16.54 23.74 -16.68
N PRO A 329 17.77 23.49 -16.19
CA PRO A 329 18.86 24.44 -16.35
C PRO A 329 19.33 24.56 -17.81
N ALA A 330 19.35 23.47 -18.57
CA ALA A 330 19.67 23.50 -20.00
C ALA A 330 18.64 24.34 -20.78
N PHE A 331 17.35 24.13 -20.52
CA PHE A 331 16.26 24.88 -21.12
C PHE A 331 16.30 26.38 -20.76
N LEU A 332 16.53 26.71 -19.49
CA LEU A 332 16.66 28.10 -19.04
C LEU A 332 17.91 28.77 -19.64
N ARG A 333 19.03 28.06 -19.77
CA ARG A 333 20.24 28.55 -20.45
C ARG A 333 20.00 28.79 -21.94
N SER A 334 19.33 27.88 -22.63
CA SER A 334 18.99 28.07 -24.05
C SER A 334 18.03 29.24 -24.25
N LEU A 335 17.03 29.40 -23.37
CA LEU A 335 16.11 30.54 -23.43
C LEU A 335 16.84 31.86 -23.18
N TRP A 336 17.76 31.90 -22.21
CA TRP A 336 18.59 33.06 -21.93
C TRP A 336 19.50 33.41 -23.11
N LEU A 337 20.17 32.42 -23.72
CA LEU A 337 21.00 32.61 -24.92
C LEU A 337 20.17 33.14 -26.10
N LEU A 338 18.98 32.60 -26.35
CA LEU A 338 18.06 33.09 -27.38
C LEU A 338 17.64 34.55 -27.12
N SER A 339 17.32 34.90 -25.87
CA SER A 339 16.97 36.27 -25.50
C SER A 339 18.13 37.25 -25.62
N ALA A 340 19.35 36.81 -25.29
CA ALA A 340 20.57 37.61 -25.43
C ALA A 340 20.93 37.83 -26.91
N LEU A 341 20.81 36.79 -27.75
CA LEU A 341 20.99 36.90 -29.20
C LEU A 341 19.95 37.85 -29.83
N ALA A 342 18.69 37.75 -29.44
CA ALA A 342 17.64 38.66 -29.90
C ALA A 342 17.94 40.12 -29.50
N ALA A 343 18.32 40.37 -28.24
CA ALA A 343 18.69 41.70 -27.77
C ALA A 343 19.93 42.27 -28.48
N PHE A 344 20.93 41.42 -28.76
CA PHE A 344 22.11 41.80 -29.51
C PHE A 344 21.78 42.15 -30.97
N ALA A 345 20.95 41.34 -31.63
CA ALA A 345 20.46 41.62 -32.99
C ALA A 345 19.65 42.92 -33.06
N SER A 346 18.78 43.20 -32.06
CA SER A 346 18.05 44.46 -31.98
C SER A 346 18.98 45.67 -31.78
N ARG A 347 20.06 45.53 -31.01
CA ARG A 347 21.08 46.59 -30.82
C ARG A 347 21.89 46.86 -32.08
N LEU A 348 22.28 45.81 -32.81
CA LEU A 348 22.93 45.95 -34.12
C LEU A 348 22.01 46.65 -35.12
N ALA A 349 20.72 46.29 -35.16
CA ALA A 349 19.75 46.93 -36.04
C ALA A 349 19.49 48.41 -35.69
N THR A 350 19.65 48.81 -34.43
CA THR A 350 19.56 50.22 -34.02
C THR A 350 20.83 51.01 -34.30
N LEU A 351 22.01 50.39 -34.20
CA LEU A 351 23.29 51.01 -34.58
C LEU A 351 23.47 51.12 -36.10
N ALA A 352 22.90 50.19 -36.86
CA ALA A 352 22.92 50.20 -38.32
C ALA A 352 21.85 51.13 -38.94
N ARG A 353 21.01 51.80 -38.13
CA ARG A 353 20.15 52.87 -38.64
C ARG A 353 21.03 54.09 -38.90
N PRO A 354 21.20 54.52 -40.17
CA PRO A 354 21.93 55.75 -40.45
C PRO A 354 21.23 56.90 -39.73
N ALA A 355 22.00 57.72 -39.03
CA ALA A 355 21.52 59.00 -38.55
C ALA A 355 21.05 59.78 -39.76
N LEU A 356 19.73 59.90 -39.95
CA LEU A 356 19.15 60.90 -40.81
C LEU A 356 19.53 62.25 -40.19
N LEU A 357 20.68 62.76 -40.62
CA LEU A 357 21.07 64.15 -40.52
C LEU A 357 19.93 64.96 -41.15
N VAL A 358 19.03 65.45 -40.31
CA VAL A 358 18.17 66.58 -40.66
C VAL A 358 19.08 67.81 -40.63
N GLY A 359 19.84 67.96 -41.71
CA GLY A 359 20.52 69.19 -42.09
C GLY A 359 19.54 70.08 -42.83
N THR A 360 19.34 71.27 -42.29
CA THR A 360 18.50 72.37 -42.76
C THR A 360 18.85 72.84 -44.18
N ALA A 361 17.84 73.22 -44.97
CA ALA A 361 18.05 74.09 -46.13
C ALA A 361 16.81 74.96 -46.44
N ARG A 362 17.01 76.28 -46.20
CA ARG A 362 16.31 77.50 -46.67
C ARG A 362 14.90 77.81 -46.19
#